data_AF-A0A800FX31-F1
#
_entry.id   AF-A0A800FX31-F1
#
_cell.length_a   1.000
_cell.length_b   1.000
_cell.length_c   1.000
_cell.angle_alpha   90.00
_cell.angle_beta   90.00
_cell.angle_gamma   90.00
#
_symmetry.space_group_name_H-M   'P 1'
#
loop_
_entity.id
_entity.type
_entity.pdbx_description
1 polymer ?
#
loop_
_entity_poly.entity_id
_entity_poly.type
_entity_poly.pdbx_seq_one_letter_code
_entity_poly.pdbx_strand_id
1 'polypeptide(L)'
;MEPVFLAAEEDAIPELRRFVVSDGFRVAMEPTLLEAIAQLEETEVGLGTEANLDLQEMSQIEISSSGWPIEALELLEKAETAARDLDFATFGEALRELRELLQDLSVREGL
;
A
#
# COMPACT_ATOMS: atom_id res chain seq x y z
N MET A 1 55.35 11.34 -27.73
CA MET A 1 54.08 10.59 -27.60
C MET A 1 52.97 11.58 -27.87
N GLU A 2 52.25 11.41 -28.97
CA GLU A 2 51.09 12.24 -29.28
C GLU A 2 49.83 11.46 -28.85
N PRO A 3 48.85 12.12 -28.20
CA PRO A 3 47.64 11.46 -27.75
C PRO A 3 46.72 11.14 -28.92
N VAL A 4 46.23 9.90 -28.97
CA VAL A 4 45.15 9.46 -29.86
C VAL A 4 43.83 9.71 -29.15
N PHE A 5 42.97 10.54 -29.73
CA PHE A 5 41.61 10.74 -29.26
C PHE A 5 40.66 9.92 -30.14
N LEU A 6 40.10 8.85 -29.57
CA LEU A 6 38.97 8.14 -30.15
C LEU A 6 37.73 9.01 -29.93
N ALA A 7 37.25 9.68 -30.97
CA ALA A 7 35.92 10.27 -30.96
C ALA A 7 34.90 9.12 -31.10
N ALA A 8 34.04 8.94 -30.10
CA ALA A 8 32.87 8.06 -30.24
C ALA A 8 31.90 8.75 -31.20
N GLU A 9 31.90 8.33 -32.46
CA GLU A 9 31.19 9.02 -33.54
C GLU A 9 29.67 8.80 -33.50
N GLU A 10 29.18 7.79 -32.78
CA GLU A 10 27.75 7.61 -32.49
C GLU A 10 27.58 6.83 -31.18
N ASP A 11 27.37 7.52 -30.06
CA ASP A 11 26.78 6.87 -28.89
C ASP A 11 25.94 7.88 -28.11
N ALA A 12 24.85 8.31 -28.75
CA ALA A 12 23.83 9.08 -28.05
C ALA A 12 23.21 8.15 -27.00
N ILE A 13 23.66 8.26 -25.75
CA ILE A 13 23.02 7.58 -24.61
C ILE A 13 21.52 7.88 -24.71
N PRO A 14 20.67 6.85 -24.89
CA PRO A 14 19.26 7.09 -25.13
C PRO A 14 18.65 7.81 -23.92
N GLU A 15 17.98 8.94 -24.17
CA GLU A 15 17.28 9.69 -23.13
C GLU A 15 16.14 8.84 -22.57
N LEU A 16 16.35 8.25 -21.40
CA LEU A 16 15.35 7.41 -20.74
C LEU A 16 14.30 8.29 -20.05
N ARG A 17 13.36 8.81 -20.83
CA ARG A 17 12.16 9.49 -20.31
C ARG A 17 11.15 8.42 -19.85
N ARG A 18 10.84 8.41 -18.56
CA ARG A 18 9.85 7.53 -17.94
C ARG A 18 8.89 8.34 -17.09
N PHE A 19 7.67 7.84 -16.96
CA PHE A 19 6.69 8.35 -16.02
C PHE A 19 6.81 7.58 -14.71
N VAL A 20 6.89 8.33 -13.61
CA VAL A 20 6.95 7.77 -12.26
C VAL A 20 5.65 8.11 -11.56
N VAL A 21 4.91 7.09 -11.14
CA VAL A 21 3.59 7.23 -10.48
C VAL A 21 3.63 6.50 -9.16
N SER A 22 3.04 7.08 -8.10
CA SER A 22 3.02 6.51 -6.75
C SER A 22 1.68 6.73 -6.07
N ASP A 23 1.25 5.74 -5.29
CA ASP A 23 0.07 5.76 -4.41
C ASP A 23 0.44 6.03 -2.93
N GLY A 24 1.72 6.31 -2.66
CA GLY A 24 2.27 6.51 -1.31
C GLY A 24 2.89 5.26 -0.68
N PHE A 25 2.60 4.06 -1.18
CA PHE A 25 3.19 2.80 -0.72
C PHE A 25 4.05 2.13 -1.79
N ARG A 26 3.77 2.40 -3.06
CA ARG A 26 4.36 1.76 -4.23
C ARG A 26 4.72 2.79 -5.30
N VAL A 27 5.57 2.37 -6.25
CA VAL A 27 6.04 3.21 -7.36
C VAL A 27 6.08 2.38 -8.64
N ALA A 28 5.44 2.86 -9.70
CA ALA A 28 5.53 2.32 -11.06
C ALA A 28 6.36 3.23 -11.97
N MET A 29 7.14 2.65 -12.89
CA MET A 29 8.12 3.36 -13.71
C MET A 29 8.11 2.93 -15.19
N GLU A 30 7.08 3.34 -15.90
CA GLU A 30 6.82 2.92 -17.29
C GLU A 30 7.08 4.03 -18.33
N PRO A 31 7.27 3.67 -19.62
CA PRO A 31 7.47 4.63 -20.71
C PRO A 31 6.28 5.55 -20.94
N THR A 32 5.05 5.10 -20.59
CA THR A 32 3.83 5.90 -20.70
C THR A 32 3.08 5.97 -19.38
N LEU A 33 2.30 7.05 -19.21
CA LEU A 33 1.47 7.25 -18.01
C LEU A 33 0.39 6.17 -17.86
N LEU A 34 -0.23 5.76 -18.98
CA LEU A 34 -1.28 4.73 -18.94
C LEU A 34 -0.72 3.39 -18.46
N GLU A 35 0.46 3.00 -18.93
CA GLU A 35 1.15 1.78 -18.48
C GLU A 35 1.55 1.88 -17.00
N ALA A 36 2.03 3.04 -16.55
CA ALA A 36 2.39 3.24 -15.15
C ALA A 36 1.17 3.13 -14.21
N ILE A 37 0.01 3.62 -14.63
CA ILE A 37 -1.25 3.48 -13.88
C ILE A 37 -1.73 2.02 -13.91
N ALA A 38 -1.75 1.39 -15.09
CA ALA A 38 -2.15 0.00 -15.23
C ALA A 38 -1.28 -0.95 -14.39
N GLN A 39 0.03 -0.70 -14.28
CA GLN A 39 0.92 -1.50 -13.43
C GLN A 39 0.62 -1.35 -11.93
N LEU A 40 0.19 -0.16 -11.48
CA LEU A 40 -0.28 0.02 -10.10
C LEU A 40 -1.58 -0.75 -9.85
N GLU A 41 -2.50 -0.80 -10.83
CA GLU A 41 -3.78 -1.53 -10.75
C GLU A 41 -3.63 -3.06 -10.91
N GLU A 42 -2.80 -3.55 -11.84
CA GLU A 42 -2.58 -4.99 -12.06
C GLU A 42 -1.89 -5.67 -10.87
N THR A 43 -1.08 -4.92 -10.12
CA THR A 43 -0.48 -5.41 -8.87
C THR A 43 -1.52 -5.58 -7.76
N GLU A 44 -2.70 -4.97 -7.86
CA GLU A 44 -3.82 -5.26 -6.96
C GLU A 44 -4.39 -6.67 -7.19
N VAL A 45 -4.22 -7.23 -8.39
CA VAL A 45 -4.70 -8.58 -8.78
C VAL A 45 -3.58 -9.63 -8.72
N GLY A 46 -2.32 -9.21 -8.75
CA GLY A 46 -1.13 -10.08 -8.80
C GLY A 46 -0.71 -10.77 -7.49
N LEU A 47 -1.33 -10.44 -6.35
CA LEU A 47 -1.18 -11.22 -5.11
C LEU A 47 -2.15 -12.41 -5.01
N GLY A 48 -2.89 -12.72 -6.08
CA GLY A 48 -3.98 -13.71 -6.05
C GLY A 48 -3.83 -14.97 -6.91
N THR A 49 -2.81 -15.12 -7.77
CA THR A 49 -2.85 -16.17 -8.81
C THR A 49 -2.08 -17.46 -8.52
N GLU A 50 -1.42 -17.59 -7.36
CA GLU A 50 -0.91 -18.89 -6.86
C GLU A 50 -1.78 -19.50 -5.75
N ALA A 51 -2.84 -18.81 -5.31
CA ALA A 51 -3.71 -19.27 -4.22
C ALA A 51 -4.97 -20.04 -4.70
N ASN A 52 -4.94 -20.67 -5.88
CA ASN A 52 -6.08 -21.44 -6.40
C ASN A 52 -6.07 -22.93 -5.99
N LEU A 53 -5.37 -23.28 -4.90
CA LEU A 53 -5.44 -24.62 -4.30
C LEU A 53 -6.09 -24.68 -2.90
N ASP A 54 -6.49 -23.56 -2.29
CA ASP A 54 -7.02 -23.58 -0.91
C ASP A 54 -8.28 -22.71 -0.69
N LEU A 55 -9.06 -22.46 -1.74
CA LEU A 55 -10.33 -21.72 -1.66
C LEU A 55 -11.45 -22.46 -0.88
N GLN A 56 -11.17 -23.63 -0.30
CA GLN A 56 -12.06 -24.29 0.67
C GLN A 56 -11.60 -24.17 2.13
N GLU A 57 -10.37 -23.73 2.41
CA GLU A 57 -9.89 -23.50 3.79
C GLU A 57 -10.08 -22.04 4.25
N MET A 58 -10.24 -21.08 3.33
CA MET A 58 -10.52 -19.67 3.71
C MET A 58 -11.92 -19.42 4.30
N SER A 59 -12.85 -20.37 4.17
CA SER A 59 -14.12 -20.35 4.92
C SER A 59 -13.97 -20.78 6.39
N GLN A 60 -12.75 -21.14 6.81
CA GLN A 60 -12.40 -21.59 8.16
C GLN A 60 -11.30 -20.75 8.82
N ILE A 61 -10.99 -19.54 8.31
CA ILE A 61 -10.45 -18.51 9.22
C ILE A 61 -11.60 -18.12 10.13
N GLU A 62 -11.77 -18.96 11.14
CA GLU A 62 -12.52 -18.72 12.35
C GLU A 62 -12.39 -17.24 12.68
N ILE A 63 -13.51 -16.53 12.56
CA ILE A 63 -13.81 -15.27 13.21
C ILE A 63 -13.28 -15.44 14.63
N SER A 64 -12.05 -14.98 14.85
CA SER A 64 -11.23 -15.38 15.97
C SER A 64 -11.78 -14.69 17.20
N SER A 65 -12.81 -15.30 17.82
CA SER A 65 -13.29 -15.26 19.22
C SER A 65 -13.14 -13.99 20.06
N SER A 66 -12.88 -12.87 19.43
CA SER A 66 -12.57 -11.60 20.06
C SER A 66 -13.33 -10.55 19.28
N GLY A 67 -14.22 -9.81 19.95
CA GLY A 67 -15.01 -8.73 19.34
C GLY A 67 -14.18 -7.51 18.93
N TRP A 68 -12.90 -7.47 19.31
CA TRP A 68 -12.03 -6.31 19.08
C TRP A 68 -11.81 -5.94 17.61
N PRO A 69 -11.75 -6.86 16.61
CA PRO A 69 -11.58 -6.46 15.22
C PRO A 69 -12.79 -5.68 14.70
N ILE A 70 -14.00 -6.03 15.17
CA ILE A 70 -15.23 -5.31 14.83
C ILE A 70 -15.20 -3.92 15.45
N GLU A 71 -14.86 -3.83 16.74
CA GLU A 71 -14.72 -2.56 17.47
C GLU A 71 -13.65 -1.65 16.86
N ALA A 72 -12.54 -2.21 16.41
CA ALA A 72 -11.47 -1.48 15.73
C ALA A 72 -11.94 -0.89 14.37
N LEU A 73 -12.73 -1.65 13.61
CA LEU A 73 -13.30 -1.19 12.35
C LEU A 73 -14.33 -0.07 12.56
N GLU A 74 -15.17 -0.16 13.59
CA GLU A 74 -16.13 0.90 13.95
C GLU A 74 -15.42 2.21 14.33
N LEU A 75 -14.35 2.13 15.13
CA LEU A 75 -13.54 3.30 15.50
C LEU A 75 -12.85 3.92 14.28
N LEU A 76 -12.37 3.09 13.35
CA LEU A 76 -11.77 3.54 12.11
C LEU A 76 -12.80 4.24 11.21
N GLU A 77 -13.98 3.65 11.03
CA GLU A 77 -15.05 4.25 10.22
C GLU A 77 -15.47 5.62 10.79
N LYS A 78 -15.64 5.72 12.11
CA LYS A 78 -15.93 6.98 12.81
C LYS A 78 -14.85 8.03 12.55
N ALA A 79 -13.57 7.65 12.58
CA ALA A 79 -12.48 8.54 12.26
C ALA A 79 -12.54 9.01 10.80
N GLU A 80 -12.79 8.11 9.86
CA GLU A 80 -12.91 8.45 8.44
C GLU A 80 -14.07 9.40 8.13
N THR A 81 -15.23 9.19 8.76
CA THR A 81 -16.37 10.11 8.62
C THR A 81 -16.01 11.49 9.18
N ALA A 82 -15.43 11.55 10.37
CA ALA A 82 -15.01 12.82 10.97
C ALA A 82 -13.97 13.56 10.11
N ALA A 83 -13.04 12.83 9.47
CA ALA A 83 -12.08 13.41 8.54
C ALA A 83 -12.76 13.99 7.28
N ARG A 84 -13.79 13.32 6.76
CA ARG A 84 -14.60 13.81 5.62
C ARG A 84 -15.39 15.07 5.97
N ASP A 85 -15.90 15.15 7.20
CA ASP A 85 -16.62 16.32 7.73
C ASP A 85 -15.69 17.45 8.22
N LEU A 86 -14.37 17.32 8.05
CA LEU A 86 -13.33 18.25 8.53
C LEU A 86 -13.34 18.46 10.06
N ASP A 87 -13.95 17.53 10.80
CA ASP A 87 -13.93 17.50 12.27
C ASP A 87 -12.70 16.74 12.76
N PHE A 88 -11.59 17.46 12.80
CA PHE A 88 -10.31 16.91 13.27
C PHE A 88 -10.28 16.61 14.78
N ALA A 89 -11.20 17.18 15.57
CA ALA A 89 -11.28 16.90 17.00
C ALA A 89 -11.82 15.48 17.21
N THR A 90 -12.97 15.17 16.61
CA THR A 90 -13.59 13.84 16.67
C THR A 90 -12.71 12.77 16.02
N PHE A 91 -12.03 13.10 14.91
CA PHE A 91 -11.04 12.22 14.29
C PHE A 91 -9.90 11.85 15.25
N GLY A 92 -9.32 12.84 15.92
CA GLY A 92 -8.21 12.64 16.85
C GLY A 92 -8.59 11.81 18.08
N GLU A 93 -9.84 11.94 18.55
CA GLU A 93 -10.39 11.11 19.63
C GLU A 93 -10.58 9.65 19.18
N ALA A 94 -11.25 9.43 18.04
CA ALA A 94 -11.47 8.09 17.50
C ALA A 94 -10.15 7.33 17.24
N LEU A 95 -9.12 8.03 16.73
CA LEU A 95 -7.81 7.43 16.50
C LEU A 95 -7.04 7.15 17.80
N ARG A 96 -7.28 7.92 18.86
CA ARG A 96 -6.70 7.67 20.19
C ARG A 96 -7.31 6.42 20.81
N GLU A 97 -8.63 6.32 20.78
CA GLU A 97 -9.39 5.14 21.25
C GLU A 97 -8.94 3.87 20.51
N LEU A 98 -8.81 3.95 19.17
CA LEU A 98 -8.31 2.83 18.37
C LEU A 98 -6.88 2.43 18.77
N ARG A 99 -6.01 3.40 19.04
CA ARG A 99 -4.63 3.12 19.47
C ARG A 99 -4.59 2.45 20.84
N GLU A 100 -5.41 2.90 21.78
CA GLU A 100 -5.48 2.31 23.12
C GLU A 100 -5.98 0.85 23.04
N LEU A 101 -7.02 0.59 22.24
CA LEU A 101 -7.53 -0.76 21.98
C LEU A 101 -6.43 -1.68 21.42
N LEU A 102 -5.70 -1.23 20.40
CA LEU A 102 -4.62 -2.03 19.78
C LEU A 102 -3.42 -2.23 20.71
N GLN A 103 -3.11 -1.25 21.56
CA GLN A 103 -2.05 -1.38 22.56
C GLN A 103 -2.42 -2.38 23.66
N ASP A 104 -3.65 -2.34 24.17
CA ASP A 104 -4.13 -3.32 25.16
C ASP A 104 -4.05 -4.74 24.62
N LEU A 105 -4.43 -4.94 23.36
CA LEU A 105 -4.30 -6.22 22.67
C LEU A 105 -2.85 -6.66 22.48
N SER A 106 -1.96 -5.77 22.04
CA SER A 106 -0.53 -6.07 21.90
C SER A 106 0.09 -6.49 23.23
N VAL A 107 -0.26 -5.80 24.32
CA VAL A 107 0.19 -6.16 25.68
C VAL A 107 -0.38 -7.51 26.12
N ARG A 108 -1.65 -7.77 25.82
CA ARG A 108 -2.36 -9.01 26.20
C ARG A 108 -1.88 -10.23 25.41
N GLU A 109 -1.60 -10.07 24.12
CA GLU A 109 -1.17 -11.15 23.22
C GLU A 109 0.36 -11.34 23.21
N GLY A 110 1.12 -10.43 23.83
CA GLY A 110 2.57 -10.59 24.04
C GLY A 110 3.40 -10.55 22.75
N LEU A 111 2.98 -9.73 21.78
CA LEU A 111 3.75 -9.41 20.56
C LEU A 111 4.73 -8.25 20.80
#